data_AF-A0A973XAK0-F1
#
_entry.id   AF-A0A973XAK0-F1
#
_cell.length_a   1.000
_cell.length_b   1.000
_cell.length_c   1.000
_cell.angle_alpha   90.00
_cell.angle_beta   90.00
_cell.angle_gamma   90.00
#
_symmetry.space_group_name_H-M   'P 1'
#
loop_
_entity.id
_entity.type
_entity.pdbx_description
1 polymer ?
#
loop_
_entity_poly.entity_id
_entity_poly.type
_entity_poly.pdbx_seq_one_letter_code
_entity_poly.pdbx_strand_id
1 'polypeptide(L)'
;MLPAFSTVLGFLSVLPSIERAALASGLQALVLAGATPPVDETLELTTITPDPAVIEVNMAPSRNCGEFLWRSQQVYAAALALKLSPYRLYFNGQVADSGGAGQITYGGPTPQTSPFIQYGQLLPGLVRFLNRHPALSYLFAHDFVGGSGQSVRPDERGLDAFDDLVLALALMDRQQDMVPELLWKSLASFLCDGVGNSHRAEINIEKLWNPYLPGRGRLGLVEFRSLRMQHTAQRATAIACLFRALMALHATRPCTLPLIDWGRDLHDRFALPFYLKADLDSVLAELEAAGVGLRKEICQVLHQNEYRFFGKVDLPFGTLELWRGLEFWPLVGDASSPQQTGSSRTVDASTTRIEVRWMPPTVEMEGSAPLGSWHDWGIYVNEIRLPLNHEQDSHGALAVFGIRYSSFVPGNGLHPTLVDQTPITLMLRHPHMEEQYVVKLHEWHPDGLAYPGLPRDLEDARERRSARVTVAKENRPFGSRPQPDAEARPLNPGLTHYSLDLRFSSLF
;
A
#
# COMPACT_ATOMS: atom_id res chain seq x y z
N MET A 1 -41.06 -13.26 -2.76
CA MET A 1 -39.80 -13.97 -2.45
C MET A 1 -39.52 -14.94 -3.59
N LEU A 2 -38.34 -14.89 -4.21
CA LEU A 2 -37.92 -15.81 -5.25
C LEU A 2 -37.37 -17.11 -4.64
N PRO A 3 -37.72 -18.29 -5.19
CA PRO A 3 -37.07 -19.54 -4.83
C PRO A 3 -35.64 -19.59 -5.39
N ALA A 4 -34.85 -20.55 -4.93
CA ALA A 4 -33.57 -20.85 -5.55
C ALA A 4 -33.80 -21.44 -6.96
N PHE A 5 -33.10 -20.90 -7.96
CA PHE A 5 -33.09 -21.43 -9.31
C PHE A 5 -31.76 -22.15 -9.57
N SER A 6 -31.82 -23.29 -10.26
CA SER A 6 -30.62 -24.06 -10.61
C SER A 6 -29.90 -23.56 -11.86
N THR A 7 -30.57 -22.76 -12.71
CA THR A 7 -30.02 -22.27 -13.99
C THR A 7 -30.38 -20.81 -14.24
N VAL A 8 -29.50 -20.09 -14.93
CA VAL A 8 -29.75 -18.70 -15.36
C VAL A 8 -30.98 -18.62 -16.25
N LEU A 9 -31.11 -19.53 -17.22
CA LEU A 9 -32.28 -19.58 -18.11
C LEU A 9 -33.59 -19.76 -17.32
N GLY A 10 -33.60 -20.63 -16.31
CA GLY A 10 -34.76 -20.82 -15.43
C GLY A 10 -35.13 -19.54 -14.69
N PHE A 11 -34.15 -18.88 -14.07
CA PHE A 11 -34.35 -17.60 -13.38
C PHE A 11 -34.90 -16.51 -14.33
N LEU A 12 -34.24 -16.31 -15.48
CA LEU A 12 -34.63 -15.29 -16.46
C LEU A 12 -36.02 -15.54 -17.06
N SER A 13 -36.44 -16.80 -17.23
CA SER A 13 -37.76 -17.15 -17.75
C SER A 13 -38.92 -16.71 -16.83
N VAL A 14 -38.65 -16.58 -15.54
CA VAL A 14 -39.66 -16.21 -14.54
C VAL A 14 -39.83 -14.70 -14.44
N LEU A 15 -38.79 -13.91 -14.70
CA LEU A 15 -38.85 -12.44 -14.54
C LEU A 15 -39.98 -11.79 -15.37
N PRO A 16 -40.17 -12.09 -16.67
CA PRO A 16 -41.27 -11.52 -17.45
C PRO A 16 -42.66 -11.93 -16.95
N SER A 17 -42.77 -13.09 -16.30
CA SER A 17 -44.04 -13.55 -15.72
C SER A 17 -44.38 -12.77 -14.45
N ILE A 18 -43.36 -12.45 -13.63
CA ILE A 18 -43.53 -11.59 -12.47
C ILE A 18 -43.88 -10.17 -12.90
N GLU A 19 -43.18 -9.63 -13.90
CA GLU A 19 -43.45 -8.30 -14.46
C GLU A 19 -44.90 -8.18 -14.95
N ARG A 20 -45.37 -9.12 -15.79
CA ARG A 20 -46.76 -9.13 -16.27
C ARG A 20 -47.78 -9.20 -15.14
N ALA A 21 -47.53 -10.03 -14.12
CA ALA A 21 -48.43 -10.14 -12.97
C ALA A 21 -48.45 -8.85 -12.13
N ALA A 22 -47.30 -8.21 -11.95
CA ALA A 22 -47.19 -6.94 -11.22
C ALA A 22 -47.92 -5.80 -11.93
N LEU A 23 -47.74 -5.68 -13.25
CA LEU A 23 -48.44 -4.70 -14.09
C LEU A 23 -49.95 -4.93 -14.10
N ALA A 24 -50.40 -6.17 -14.25
CA ALA A 24 -51.82 -6.52 -14.22
C ALA A 24 -52.47 -6.23 -12.85
N SER A 25 -51.66 -6.25 -11.78
CA SER A 25 -52.10 -5.94 -10.42
C SER A 25 -51.99 -4.45 -10.06
N GLY A 26 -51.57 -3.60 -11.00
CA GLY A 26 -51.40 -2.16 -10.78
C GLY A 26 -50.29 -1.79 -9.80
N LEU A 27 -49.30 -2.67 -9.59
CA LEU A 27 -48.16 -2.39 -8.72
C LEU A 27 -47.22 -1.39 -9.38
N GLN A 28 -46.87 -0.32 -8.65
CA GLN A 28 -45.97 0.75 -9.14
C GLN A 28 -44.48 0.42 -8.94
N ALA A 29 -44.18 -0.54 -8.08
CA ALA A 29 -42.81 -0.97 -7.79
C ALA A 29 -42.78 -2.46 -7.44
N LEU A 30 -41.68 -3.13 -7.80
CA LEU A 30 -41.42 -4.53 -7.49
C LEU A 30 -40.09 -4.64 -6.77
N VAL A 31 -40.11 -5.22 -5.56
CA VAL A 31 -38.90 -5.58 -4.81
C VAL A 31 -38.79 -7.10 -4.82
N LEU A 32 -37.76 -7.59 -5.51
CA LEU A 32 -37.43 -9.01 -5.53
C LEU A 32 -36.50 -9.31 -4.36
N ALA A 33 -36.95 -10.19 -3.47
CA ALA A 33 -36.17 -10.70 -2.33
C ALA A 33 -36.19 -12.23 -2.36
N GLY A 34 -35.28 -12.90 -1.67
CA GLY A 34 -35.16 -14.36 -1.65
C GLY A 34 -33.77 -14.81 -2.08
N ALA A 35 -33.70 -15.96 -2.75
CA ALA A 35 -32.42 -16.50 -3.23
C ALA A 35 -31.79 -15.59 -4.30
N THR A 36 -30.46 -15.46 -4.25
CA THR A 36 -29.66 -14.79 -5.28
C THR A 36 -29.83 -15.50 -6.63
N PRO A 37 -29.82 -14.77 -7.77
CA PRO A 37 -29.80 -15.43 -9.07
C PRO A 37 -28.62 -16.41 -9.19
N PRO A 38 -28.81 -17.57 -9.85
CA PRO A 38 -27.68 -18.36 -10.31
C PRO A 38 -26.84 -17.53 -11.28
N VAL A 39 -25.54 -17.80 -11.36
CA VAL A 39 -24.61 -17.13 -12.27
C VAL A 39 -23.91 -18.16 -13.15
N ASP A 40 -23.75 -17.81 -14.42
CA ASP A 40 -22.93 -18.52 -15.41
C ASP A 40 -22.24 -17.48 -16.32
N GLU A 41 -21.53 -17.94 -17.35
CA GLU A 41 -20.82 -17.07 -18.30
C GLU A 41 -21.71 -16.07 -19.07
N THR A 42 -23.04 -16.18 -18.97
CA THR A 42 -24.01 -15.34 -19.67
C THR A 42 -24.65 -14.26 -18.78
N LEU A 43 -24.45 -14.32 -17.46
CA LEU A 43 -25.05 -13.39 -16.51
C LEU A 43 -24.00 -12.56 -15.77
N GLU A 44 -24.13 -11.25 -15.89
CA GLU A 44 -23.38 -10.31 -15.06
C GLU A 44 -24.14 -10.03 -13.76
N LEU A 45 -23.47 -10.23 -12.63
CA LEU A 45 -24.02 -9.95 -11.31
C LEU A 45 -23.10 -9.00 -10.55
N THR A 46 -23.64 -7.85 -10.17
CA THR A 46 -23.03 -6.95 -9.18
C THR A 46 -23.74 -7.17 -7.85
N THR A 47 -22.98 -7.39 -6.77
CA THR A 47 -23.55 -7.50 -5.42
C THR A 47 -23.13 -6.30 -4.58
N ILE A 48 -24.02 -5.88 -3.69
CA ILE A 48 -23.78 -4.80 -2.73
C ILE A 48 -24.10 -5.38 -1.35
N THR A 49 -23.09 -5.45 -0.48
CA THR A 49 -23.19 -6.11 0.83
C THR A 49 -22.64 -5.20 1.93
N PRO A 50 -23.26 -5.19 3.12
CA PRO A 50 -22.67 -4.52 4.27
C PRO A 50 -21.47 -5.33 4.77
N ASP A 51 -20.37 -4.64 5.07
CA ASP A 51 -19.18 -5.17 5.74
C ASP A 51 -18.85 -4.19 6.91
N PRO A 52 -18.16 -4.60 8.00
CA PRO A 52 -17.97 -3.72 9.15
C PRO A 52 -17.42 -2.33 8.77
N ALA A 53 -18.26 -1.32 8.99
CA ALA A 53 -18.02 0.10 8.70
C ALA A 53 -17.82 0.47 7.21
N VAL A 54 -18.11 -0.43 6.25
CA VAL A 54 -18.05 -0.15 4.81
C VAL A 54 -19.21 -0.81 4.03
N ILE A 55 -19.38 -0.39 2.77
CA ILE A 55 -20.24 -1.09 1.81
C ILE A 55 -19.31 -1.76 0.80
N GLU A 56 -19.39 -3.08 0.72
CA GLU A 56 -18.67 -3.85 -0.28
C GLU A 56 -19.50 -3.89 -1.58
N VAL A 57 -18.84 -3.59 -2.70
CA VAL A 57 -19.43 -3.66 -4.04
C VAL A 57 -18.61 -4.64 -4.86
N ASN A 58 -19.11 -5.86 -5.04
CA ASN A 58 -18.49 -6.83 -5.94
C ASN A 58 -19.01 -6.54 -7.35
N MET A 59 -18.18 -5.90 -8.17
CA MET A 59 -18.54 -5.54 -9.54
C MET A 59 -18.54 -6.76 -10.45
N ALA A 60 -19.49 -6.81 -11.38
CA ALA A 60 -19.45 -7.79 -12.47
C ALA A 60 -18.17 -7.64 -13.32
N PRO A 61 -17.68 -8.73 -13.95
CA PRO A 61 -16.46 -8.71 -14.75
C PRO A 61 -16.48 -7.65 -15.85
N SER A 62 -15.34 -7.02 -16.11
CA SER A 62 -15.15 -6.08 -17.23
C SER A 62 -14.22 -6.69 -18.27
N ARG A 63 -14.56 -6.57 -19.56
CA ARG A 63 -13.79 -7.19 -20.66
C ARG A 63 -12.48 -6.47 -20.94
N ASN A 64 -12.44 -5.17 -20.67
CA ASN A 64 -11.29 -4.31 -20.87
C ASN A 64 -11.26 -3.16 -19.85
N CYS A 65 -10.14 -2.44 -19.79
CA CYS A 65 -9.95 -1.35 -18.83
C CYS A 65 -10.87 -0.14 -19.08
N GLY A 66 -11.33 0.08 -20.30
CA GLY A 66 -12.29 1.16 -20.62
C GLY A 66 -13.67 0.89 -20.02
N GLU A 67 -14.14 -0.35 -20.14
CA GLU A 67 -15.36 -0.80 -19.48
C GLU A 67 -15.24 -0.78 -17.96
N PHE A 68 -14.10 -1.26 -17.42
CA PHE A 68 -13.82 -1.20 -16.00
C PHE A 68 -13.89 0.25 -15.47
N LEU A 69 -13.24 1.20 -16.16
CA LEU A 69 -13.31 2.62 -15.81
C LEU A 69 -14.74 3.14 -15.81
N TRP A 70 -15.52 2.85 -16.86
CA TRP A 70 -16.90 3.32 -16.94
C TRP A 70 -17.74 2.80 -15.78
N ARG A 71 -17.67 1.48 -15.48
CA ARG A 71 -18.39 0.88 -14.35
C ARG A 71 -17.93 1.47 -13.02
N SER A 72 -16.61 1.62 -12.82
CA SER A 72 -16.07 2.23 -11.60
C SER A 72 -16.55 3.67 -11.45
N GLN A 73 -16.61 4.47 -12.51
CA GLN A 73 -17.17 5.83 -12.45
C GLN A 73 -18.64 5.83 -11.99
N GLN A 74 -19.46 4.87 -12.43
CA GLN A 74 -20.84 4.75 -11.96
C GLN A 74 -20.90 4.44 -10.46
N VAL A 75 -20.07 3.51 -9.97
CA VAL A 75 -20.02 3.16 -8.54
C VAL A 75 -19.58 4.35 -7.70
N TYR A 76 -18.52 5.06 -8.10
CA TYR A 76 -18.03 6.23 -7.36
C TYR A 76 -19.05 7.38 -7.38
N ALA A 77 -19.72 7.61 -8.51
CA ALA A 77 -20.77 8.63 -8.61
C ALA A 77 -21.96 8.30 -7.72
N ALA A 78 -22.40 7.04 -7.68
CA ALA A 78 -23.47 6.57 -6.81
C ALA A 78 -23.11 6.70 -5.32
N ALA A 79 -21.88 6.32 -4.95
CA ALA A 79 -21.37 6.48 -3.58
C ALA A 79 -21.35 7.96 -3.17
N LEU A 80 -20.84 8.84 -4.03
CA LEU A 80 -20.80 10.29 -3.79
C LEU A 80 -22.20 10.89 -3.63
N ALA A 81 -23.17 10.47 -4.44
CA ALA A 81 -24.57 10.91 -4.32
C ALA A 81 -25.18 10.55 -2.95
N LEU A 82 -24.70 9.47 -2.33
CA LEU A 82 -25.07 9.03 -0.98
C LEU A 82 -24.15 9.57 0.12
N LYS A 83 -23.22 10.49 -0.21
CA LYS A 83 -22.22 11.07 0.69
C LYS A 83 -21.25 10.03 1.29
N LEU A 84 -21.05 8.92 0.58
CA LEU A 84 -20.02 7.93 0.91
C LEU A 84 -18.70 8.31 0.23
N SER A 85 -17.59 8.05 0.90
CA SER A 85 -16.24 8.32 0.40
C SER A 85 -15.39 7.05 0.39
N PRO A 86 -14.48 6.88 -0.57
CA PRO A 86 -13.57 5.73 -0.64
C PRO A 86 -12.37 5.82 0.32
N TYR A 87 -12.38 6.79 1.22
CA TYR A 87 -11.30 7.09 2.16
C TYR A 87 -11.86 7.54 3.52
N ARG A 88 -11.00 7.54 4.54
CA ARG A 88 -11.26 8.12 5.86
C ARG A 88 -10.29 9.27 6.12
N LEU A 89 -10.77 10.29 6.83
CA LEU A 89 -9.97 11.43 7.26
C LEU A 89 -9.80 11.37 8.77
N TYR A 90 -8.56 11.49 9.25
CA TYR A 90 -8.25 11.62 10.66
C TYR A 90 -8.17 13.09 11.08
N PHE A 91 -8.37 13.34 12.38
CA PHE A 91 -8.37 14.68 12.96
C PHE A 91 -7.14 15.53 12.59
N ASN A 92 -5.96 14.91 12.57
CA ASN A 92 -4.68 15.56 12.23
C ASN A 92 -4.43 15.71 10.71
N GLY A 93 -5.45 15.46 9.89
CA GLY A 93 -5.38 15.55 8.44
C GLY A 93 -4.79 14.33 7.74
N GLN A 94 -4.40 13.26 8.46
CA GLN A 94 -4.02 12.02 7.78
C GLN A 94 -5.19 11.44 7.00
N VAL A 95 -4.89 10.91 5.81
CA VAL A 95 -5.84 10.20 4.95
C VAL A 95 -5.50 8.71 4.98
N ALA A 96 -6.51 7.90 5.26
CA ALA A 96 -6.47 6.44 5.22
C ALA A 96 -7.49 5.91 4.22
N ASP A 97 -7.39 4.63 3.87
CA ASP A 97 -8.40 3.96 3.08
C ASP A 97 -9.75 3.86 3.83
N SER A 98 -10.82 3.49 3.11
CA SER A 98 -12.16 3.36 3.67
C SER A 98 -12.27 2.28 4.75
N GLY A 99 -11.25 1.45 4.97
CA GLY A 99 -11.28 0.23 5.77
C GLY A 99 -11.70 -1.00 4.96
N GLY A 100 -12.13 -0.82 3.71
CA GLY A 100 -12.46 -1.89 2.77
C GLY A 100 -11.38 -2.06 1.70
N ALA A 101 -11.23 -3.27 1.19
CA ALA A 101 -10.19 -3.58 0.21
C ALA A 101 -10.56 -3.09 -1.20
N GLY A 102 -9.55 -2.72 -2.00
CA GLY A 102 -9.71 -2.37 -3.42
C GLY A 102 -9.21 -3.50 -4.33
N GLN A 103 -9.50 -4.74 -3.94
CA GLN A 103 -9.00 -5.95 -4.58
C GLN A 103 -9.37 -5.99 -6.07
N ILE A 104 -8.43 -6.43 -6.90
CA ILE A 104 -8.67 -6.61 -8.33
C ILE A 104 -8.49 -8.08 -8.67
N THR A 105 -9.53 -8.68 -9.25
CA THR A 105 -9.52 -10.07 -9.70
C THR A 105 -9.37 -10.16 -11.20
N TYR A 106 -8.51 -11.05 -11.67
CA TYR A 106 -8.31 -11.34 -13.09
C TYR A 106 -8.62 -12.79 -13.40
N GLY A 107 -9.06 -13.02 -14.65
CA GLY A 107 -9.35 -14.34 -15.20
C GLY A 107 -9.74 -14.26 -16.66
N GLY A 108 -10.30 -15.35 -17.18
CA GLY A 108 -10.86 -15.42 -18.52
C GLY A 108 -12.39 -15.38 -18.51
N PRO A 109 -13.05 -15.27 -19.68
CA PRO A 109 -14.51 -15.39 -19.80
C PRO A 109 -15.06 -16.71 -19.24
N THR A 110 -14.25 -17.76 -19.28
CA THR A 110 -14.52 -19.06 -18.63
C THR A 110 -13.29 -19.52 -17.85
N PRO A 111 -13.44 -20.43 -16.88
CA PRO A 111 -12.30 -20.94 -16.11
C PRO A 111 -11.18 -21.52 -16.99
N GLN A 112 -11.55 -22.24 -18.06
CA GLN A 112 -10.60 -22.90 -18.98
C GLN A 112 -9.88 -21.90 -19.91
N THR A 113 -10.47 -20.73 -20.14
CA THR A 113 -9.87 -19.66 -20.96
C THR A 113 -9.11 -18.63 -20.13
N SER A 114 -8.98 -18.86 -18.82
CA SER A 114 -8.17 -17.99 -17.96
C SER A 114 -6.70 -18.01 -18.38
N PRO A 115 -6.04 -16.83 -18.45
CA PRO A 115 -4.61 -16.78 -18.75
C PRO A 115 -3.76 -17.53 -17.71
N PHE A 116 -4.22 -17.62 -16.46
CA PHE A 116 -3.53 -18.39 -15.41
C PHE A 116 -3.61 -19.91 -15.63
N ILE A 117 -4.52 -20.36 -16.48
CA ILE A 117 -4.72 -21.77 -16.82
C ILE A 117 -4.06 -22.10 -18.17
N GLN A 118 -4.21 -21.20 -19.15
CA GLN A 118 -3.60 -21.37 -20.48
C GLN A 118 -2.08 -21.21 -20.45
N TYR A 119 -1.56 -20.36 -19.55
CA TYR A 119 -0.14 -20.08 -19.41
C TYR A 119 0.29 -20.47 -17.98
N GLY A 120 0.54 -21.76 -17.73
CA GLY A 120 0.85 -22.29 -16.39
C GLY A 120 2.07 -21.65 -15.71
N GLN A 121 2.95 -21.02 -16.49
CA GLN A 121 4.12 -20.27 -16.03
C GLN A 121 3.81 -18.83 -15.59
N LEU A 122 2.63 -18.29 -15.90
CA LEU A 122 2.25 -16.92 -15.59
C LEU A 122 2.25 -16.66 -14.07
N LEU A 123 1.55 -17.49 -13.30
CA LEU A 123 1.43 -17.30 -11.86
C LEU A 123 2.78 -17.43 -11.12
N PRO A 124 3.61 -18.46 -11.36
CA PRO A 124 4.96 -18.54 -10.80
C PRO A 124 5.85 -17.35 -11.20
N GLY A 125 5.71 -16.87 -12.44
CA GLY A 125 6.41 -15.68 -12.93
C GLY A 125 5.98 -14.43 -12.18
N LEU A 126 4.68 -14.25 -11.91
CA LEU A 126 4.16 -13.13 -11.13
C LEU A 126 4.61 -13.20 -9.66
N VAL A 127 4.65 -14.37 -9.05
CA VAL A 127 5.20 -14.54 -7.68
C VAL A 127 6.64 -14.04 -7.62
N ARG A 128 7.48 -14.43 -8.60
CA ARG A 128 8.86 -13.93 -8.70
C ARG A 128 8.90 -12.42 -8.93
N PHE A 129 8.09 -11.92 -9.86
CA PHE A 129 8.10 -10.51 -10.22
C PHE A 129 7.66 -9.60 -9.06
N LEU A 130 6.58 -9.95 -8.37
CA LEU A 130 6.11 -9.19 -7.19
C LEU A 130 7.10 -9.30 -6.03
N ASN A 131 7.75 -10.45 -5.81
CA ASN A 131 8.82 -10.54 -4.82
C ASN A 131 9.95 -9.54 -5.15
N ARG A 132 10.36 -9.46 -6.42
CA ARG A 132 11.45 -8.57 -6.88
C ARG A 132 11.07 -7.09 -6.93
N HIS A 133 9.78 -6.76 -6.93
CA HIS A 133 9.29 -5.38 -7.01
C HIS A 133 8.33 -5.06 -5.86
N PRO A 134 8.84 -4.79 -4.64
CA PRO A 134 8.02 -4.45 -3.48
C PRO A 134 7.05 -3.28 -3.69
N ALA A 135 7.29 -2.39 -4.67
CA ALA A 135 6.34 -1.35 -5.07
C ALA A 135 4.95 -1.92 -5.40
N LEU A 136 4.87 -3.08 -6.05
CA LEU A 136 3.61 -3.72 -6.43
C LEU A 136 2.83 -4.26 -5.22
N SER A 137 3.53 -4.54 -4.11
CA SER A 137 2.94 -5.00 -2.86
C SER A 137 2.60 -3.86 -1.90
N TYR A 138 3.34 -2.76 -1.95
CA TYR A 138 3.30 -1.74 -0.89
C TYR A 138 2.84 -0.35 -1.33
N LEU A 139 3.16 0.08 -2.55
CA LEU A 139 2.87 1.46 -2.99
C LEU A 139 1.37 1.73 -3.06
N PHE A 140 0.59 0.71 -3.45
CA PHE A 140 -0.86 0.76 -3.60
C PHE A 140 -1.62 0.08 -2.47
N ALA A 141 -0.94 -0.29 -1.38
CA ALA A 141 -1.51 -1.01 -0.26
C ALA A 141 -2.18 -0.11 0.78
N HIS A 142 -2.79 -0.78 1.75
CA HIS A 142 -3.35 -0.20 2.96
C HIS A 142 -2.23 0.47 3.79
N ASP A 143 -2.59 1.31 4.76
CA ASP A 143 -1.59 1.92 5.64
C ASP A 143 -0.87 0.90 6.53
N PHE A 144 -1.46 -0.28 6.71
CA PHE A 144 -0.88 -1.41 7.42
C PHE A 144 -0.45 -2.54 6.47
N VAL A 145 0.88 -2.72 6.35
CA VAL A 145 1.53 -3.76 5.54
C VAL A 145 2.37 -4.70 6.42
N GLY A 146 2.95 -5.74 5.83
CA GLY A 146 3.80 -6.71 6.55
C GLY A 146 3.16 -8.07 6.77
N GLY A 147 3.91 -8.99 7.36
CA GLY A 147 3.45 -10.35 7.69
C GLY A 147 2.25 -10.42 8.66
N SER A 148 1.95 -9.31 9.34
CA SER A 148 0.78 -9.14 10.19
C SER A 148 -0.38 -8.40 9.51
N GLY A 149 -0.21 -7.96 8.26
CA GLY A 149 -1.16 -7.16 7.47
C GLY A 149 -2.30 -7.95 6.82
N GLN A 150 -3.04 -7.30 5.91
CA GLN A 150 -4.16 -7.92 5.17
C GLN A 150 -3.78 -8.46 3.78
N SER A 151 -2.51 -8.30 3.41
CA SER A 151 -1.96 -8.65 2.10
C SER A 151 -0.48 -9.03 2.24
N VAL A 152 -0.25 -10.11 2.99
CA VAL A 152 1.06 -10.68 3.32
C VAL A 152 1.74 -11.17 2.07
N ARG A 153 3.00 -10.76 1.88
CA ARG A 153 3.86 -11.28 0.83
C ARG A 153 4.36 -12.68 1.18
N PRO A 154 4.67 -13.54 0.18
CA PRO A 154 5.21 -14.87 0.45
C PRO A 154 6.53 -14.85 1.24
N ASP A 155 7.38 -13.84 1.04
CA ASP A 155 8.66 -13.64 1.71
C ASP A 155 8.55 -13.00 3.12
N GLU A 156 7.35 -12.68 3.59
CA GLU A 156 7.10 -12.14 4.94
C GLU A 156 6.66 -13.22 5.96
N ARG A 157 6.69 -14.49 5.55
CA ARG A 157 6.24 -15.62 6.38
C ARG A 157 7.33 -16.30 7.19
N GLY A 158 8.57 -15.82 7.04
CA GLY A 158 9.75 -16.39 7.68
C GLY A 158 10.66 -17.11 6.70
N LEU A 159 11.93 -17.28 7.10
CA LEU A 159 13.00 -17.81 6.25
C LEU A 159 12.72 -19.23 5.76
N ASP A 160 12.28 -20.13 6.63
CA ASP A 160 11.99 -21.53 6.25
C ASP A 160 10.94 -21.61 5.12
N ALA A 161 9.85 -20.84 5.25
CA ALA A 161 8.79 -20.79 4.24
C ALA A 161 9.27 -20.18 2.91
N PHE A 162 10.19 -19.23 2.97
CA PHE A 162 10.80 -18.63 1.79
C PHE A 162 11.74 -19.61 1.08
N ASP A 163 12.59 -20.33 1.80
CA ASP A 163 13.49 -21.34 1.24
C ASP A 163 12.70 -22.49 0.57
N ASP A 164 11.62 -22.95 1.21
CA ASP A 164 10.72 -23.94 0.62
C ASP A 164 9.97 -23.40 -0.61
N LEU A 165 9.62 -22.10 -0.64
CA LEU A 165 9.05 -21.48 -1.84
C LEU A 165 10.06 -21.45 -2.98
N VAL A 166 11.33 -21.11 -2.71
CA VAL A 166 12.40 -21.17 -3.72
C VAL A 166 12.49 -22.58 -4.31
N LEU A 167 12.46 -23.61 -3.48
CA LEU A 167 12.46 -25.00 -3.93
C LEU A 167 11.19 -25.33 -4.73
N ALA A 168 10.00 -24.94 -4.26
CA ALA A 168 8.74 -25.20 -4.94
C ALA A 168 8.74 -24.59 -6.36
N LEU A 169 9.18 -23.34 -6.49
CA LEU A 169 9.31 -22.66 -7.77
C LEU A 169 10.32 -23.37 -8.70
N ALA A 170 11.46 -23.82 -8.18
CA ALA A 170 12.45 -24.57 -8.95
C ALA A 170 11.95 -25.96 -9.38
N LEU A 171 11.13 -26.63 -8.56
CA LEU A 171 10.48 -27.90 -8.91
C LEU A 171 9.43 -27.71 -9.99
N MET A 172 8.67 -26.61 -9.92
CA MET A 172 7.68 -26.23 -10.93
C MET A 172 8.32 -25.97 -12.29
N ASP A 173 9.49 -25.31 -12.33
CA ASP A 173 10.23 -25.04 -13.58
C ASP A 173 10.66 -26.32 -14.32
N ARG A 174 10.74 -27.46 -13.61
CA ARG A 174 11.06 -28.78 -14.19
C ARG A 174 9.83 -29.55 -14.66
N GLN A 175 8.63 -29.13 -14.27
CA GLN A 175 7.39 -29.80 -14.66
C GLN A 175 7.03 -29.41 -16.09
N GLN A 176 6.97 -30.40 -16.98
CA GLN A 176 6.60 -30.18 -18.39
C GLN A 176 5.10 -29.88 -18.54
N ASP A 177 4.26 -30.60 -17.80
CA ASP A 177 2.79 -30.48 -17.85
C ASP A 177 2.23 -29.91 -16.56
N MET A 178 2.18 -28.58 -16.47
CA MET A 178 1.61 -27.88 -15.32
C MET A 178 0.09 -27.85 -15.40
N VAL A 179 -0.57 -28.90 -14.89
CA VAL A 179 -2.04 -28.94 -14.81
C VAL A 179 -2.57 -27.98 -13.72
N PRO A 180 -3.79 -27.42 -13.85
CA PRO A 180 -4.32 -26.41 -12.92
C PRO A 180 -4.32 -26.81 -11.44
N GLU A 181 -4.66 -28.06 -11.15
CA GLU A 181 -4.67 -28.57 -9.77
C GLU A 181 -3.26 -28.65 -9.18
N LEU A 182 -2.26 -29.02 -10.00
CA LEU A 182 -0.87 -29.06 -9.58
C LEU A 182 -0.36 -27.64 -9.33
N LEU A 183 -0.61 -26.70 -10.25
CA LEU A 183 -0.28 -25.29 -10.09
C LEU A 183 -0.79 -24.73 -8.76
N TRP A 184 -2.08 -24.96 -8.47
CA TRP A 184 -2.69 -24.51 -7.22
C TRP A 184 -2.03 -25.19 -6.01
N LYS A 185 -1.89 -26.52 -5.99
CA LYS A 185 -1.28 -27.26 -4.86
C LYS A 185 0.16 -26.83 -4.59
N SER A 186 0.93 -26.53 -5.62
CA SER A 186 2.34 -26.12 -5.50
C SER A 186 2.52 -24.73 -4.87
N LEU A 187 1.51 -23.85 -4.95
CA LEU A 187 1.63 -22.46 -4.47
C LEU A 187 0.69 -22.12 -3.31
N ALA A 188 -0.44 -22.81 -3.13
CA ALA A 188 -1.46 -22.45 -2.16
C ALA A 188 -0.94 -22.40 -0.72
N SER A 189 -0.02 -23.30 -0.36
CA SER A 189 0.59 -23.31 0.96
C SER A 189 1.58 -22.17 1.20
N PHE A 190 2.03 -21.47 0.15
CA PHE A 190 2.95 -20.32 0.21
C PHE A 190 2.21 -18.98 0.14
N LEU A 191 1.13 -18.93 -0.64
CA LEU A 191 0.29 -17.75 -0.86
C LEU A 191 -0.79 -17.62 0.23
N CYS A 192 -0.36 -17.38 1.46
CA CYS A 192 -1.20 -17.18 2.65
C CYS A 192 -0.43 -16.39 3.73
N ASP A 193 -1.07 -16.08 4.86
CA ASP A 193 -0.37 -15.45 5.98
C ASP A 193 0.41 -16.46 6.85
N GLY A 194 1.01 -15.99 7.95
CA GLY A 194 1.75 -16.84 8.90
C GLY A 194 0.93 -17.92 9.61
N VAL A 195 -0.41 -17.88 9.54
CA VAL A 195 -1.30 -18.94 10.09
C VAL A 195 -2.00 -19.76 9.01
N GLY A 196 -1.65 -19.58 7.74
CA GLY A 196 -2.21 -20.33 6.63
C GLY A 196 -3.51 -19.75 6.03
N ASN A 197 -3.88 -18.51 6.34
CA ASN A 197 -5.07 -17.88 5.78
C ASN A 197 -4.79 -17.27 4.38
N SER A 198 -5.34 -17.86 3.33
CA SER A 198 -5.20 -17.38 1.95
C SER A 198 -5.90 -16.05 1.68
N HIS A 199 -6.95 -15.70 2.45
CA HIS A 199 -7.61 -14.40 2.36
C HIS A 199 -6.73 -13.24 2.84
N ARG A 200 -5.55 -13.52 3.41
CA ARG A 200 -4.60 -12.48 3.81
C ARG A 200 -3.34 -12.49 2.95
N ALA A 201 -3.29 -13.29 1.89
CA ALA A 201 -2.20 -13.26 0.92
C ALA A 201 -2.30 -12.03 0.01
N GLU A 202 -1.17 -11.49 -0.44
CA GLU A 202 -1.17 -10.46 -1.49
C GLU A 202 -1.68 -10.98 -2.84
N ILE A 203 -1.40 -12.25 -3.16
CA ILE A 203 -1.90 -12.97 -4.34
C ILE A 203 -2.76 -14.11 -3.83
N ASN A 204 -4.08 -14.01 -4.01
CA ASN A 204 -5.01 -15.03 -3.58
C ASN A 204 -5.45 -15.90 -4.77
N ILE A 205 -5.21 -17.20 -4.63
CA ILE A 205 -5.50 -18.22 -5.65
C ILE A 205 -6.59 -19.21 -5.21
N GLU A 206 -7.38 -18.89 -4.19
CA GLU A 206 -8.45 -19.77 -3.70
C GLU A 206 -9.50 -20.06 -4.79
N LYS A 207 -9.76 -19.08 -5.66
CA LYS A 207 -10.72 -19.13 -6.77
C LYS A 207 -10.06 -19.64 -8.07
N LEU A 208 -8.77 -19.98 -8.05
CA LEU A 208 -8.04 -20.47 -9.22
C LEU A 208 -8.49 -21.90 -9.54
N TRP A 209 -8.03 -22.88 -8.76
CA TRP A 209 -8.31 -24.31 -8.98
C TRP A 209 -8.34 -25.15 -7.69
N ASN A 210 -8.89 -24.60 -6.60
CA ASN A 210 -9.04 -25.28 -5.31
C ASN A 210 -10.20 -26.33 -5.35
N PRO A 211 -9.94 -27.64 -5.23
CA PRO A 211 -10.98 -28.65 -5.23
C PRO A 211 -11.80 -28.71 -3.93
N TYR A 212 -11.29 -28.10 -2.85
CA TYR A 212 -11.90 -28.15 -1.52
C TYR A 212 -12.84 -26.97 -1.25
N LEU A 213 -12.98 -26.05 -2.21
CA LEU A 213 -13.86 -24.88 -2.11
C LEU A 213 -15.09 -25.07 -3.01
N PRO A 214 -16.23 -25.56 -2.47
CA PRO A 214 -17.39 -25.94 -3.28
C PRO A 214 -17.95 -24.77 -4.08
N GLY A 215 -18.31 -25.03 -5.35
CA GLY A 215 -18.97 -24.07 -6.25
C GLY A 215 -18.09 -22.93 -6.77
N ARG A 216 -17.05 -22.50 -6.04
CA ARG A 216 -16.25 -21.31 -6.38
C ARG A 216 -14.74 -21.52 -6.46
N GLY A 217 -14.23 -22.72 -6.17
CA GLY A 217 -12.80 -22.99 -6.15
C GLY A 217 -12.13 -23.14 -7.53
N ARG A 218 -12.90 -23.41 -8.59
CA ARG A 218 -12.39 -23.69 -9.95
C ARG A 218 -12.88 -22.66 -10.96
N LEU A 219 -12.74 -21.38 -10.63
CA LEU A 219 -13.19 -20.28 -11.49
C LEU A 219 -12.08 -19.76 -12.41
N GLY A 220 -10.84 -20.24 -12.26
CA GLY A 220 -9.69 -19.74 -13.02
C GLY A 220 -9.31 -18.31 -12.63
N LEU A 221 -9.68 -17.85 -11.43
CA LEU A 221 -9.49 -16.47 -10.99
C LEU A 221 -8.31 -16.33 -10.03
N VAL A 222 -7.56 -15.24 -10.18
CA VAL A 222 -6.52 -14.80 -9.23
C VAL A 222 -6.85 -13.39 -8.78
N GLU A 223 -6.84 -13.16 -7.47
CA GLU A 223 -7.21 -11.91 -6.84
C GLU A 223 -5.98 -11.26 -6.19
N PHE A 224 -5.67 -10.03 -6.59
CA PHE A 224 -4.60 -9.24 -5.99
C PHE A 224 -5.17 -8.40 -4.85
N ARG A 225 -4.65 -8.67 -3.64
CA ARG A 225 -5.18 -8.12 -2.38
C ARG A 225 -4.27 -7.09 -1.72
N SER A 226 -3.07 -6.89 -2.24
CA SER A 226 -2.18 -5.77 -1.88
C SER A 226 -2.71 -4.39 -2.31
N LEU A 227 -3.92 -4.31 -2.85
CA LEU A 227 -4.51 -3.10 -3.41
C LEU A 227 -5.59 -2.56 -2.46
N ARG A 228 -5.38 -1.34 -1.94
CA ARG A 228 -6.40 -0.63 -1.17
C ARG A 228 -7.49 -0.04 -2.07
N MET A 229 -8.62 0.33 -1.47
CA MET A 229 -9.61 1.17 -2.16
C MET A 229 -8.95 2.48 -2.61
N GLN A 230 -9.08 2.82 -3.90
CA GLN A 230 -8.47 4.02 -4.47
C GLN A 230 -9.39 5.23 -4.33
N HIS A 231 -8.81 6.43 -4.35
CA HIS A 231 -9.56 7.66 -4.13
C HIS A 231 -10.41 8.06 -5.35
N THR A 232 -10.04 7.55 -6.53
CA THR A 232 -10.73 7.84 -7.80
C THR A 232 -10.82 6.58 -8.65
N ALA A 233 -11.85 6.51 -9.50
CA ALA A 233 -12.02 5.44 -10.48
C ALA A 233 -10.83 5.38 -11.47
N GLN A 234 -10.25 6.53 -11.81
CA GLN A 234 -9.09 6.65 -12.69
C GLN A 234 -7.87 5.96 -12.07
N ARG A 235 -7.62 6.18 -10.78
CA ARG A 235 -6.50 5.56 -10.07
C ARG A 235 -6.70 4.05 -9.91
N ALA A 236 -7.91 3.60 -9.57
CA ALA A 236 -8.24 2.17 -9.56
C ALA A 236 -8.00 1.53 -10.93
N THR A 237 -8.43 2.20 -12.00
CA THR A 237 -8.23 1.72 -13.38
C THR A 237 -6.76 1.73 -13.78
N ALA A 238 -5.97 2.72 -13.38
CA ALA A 238 -4.55 2.79 -13.71
C ALA A 238 -3.79 1.58 -13.13
N ILE A 239 -4.10 1.20 -11.87
CA ILE A 239 -3.58 -0.02 -11.24
C ILE A 239 -4.07 -1.27 -12.00
N ALA A 240 -5.35 -1.29 -12.41
CA ALA A 240 -5.87 -2.38 -13.22
C ALA A 240 -5.12 -2.53 -14.56
N CYS A 241 -4.79 -1.42 -15.22
CA CYS A 241 -3.98 -1.43 -16.43
C CYS A 241 -2.56 -1.96 -16.16
N LEU A 242 -1.92 -1.54 -15.06
CA LEU A 242 -0.58 -2.00 -14.66
C LEU A 242 -0.54 -3.52 -14.50
N PHE A 243 -1.42 -4.08 -13.68
CA PHE A 243 -1.45 -5.53 -13.45
C PHE A 243 -1.84 -6.31 -14.72
N ARG A 244 -2.75 -5.78 -15.54
CA ARG A 244 -3.06 -6.38 -16.84
C ARG A 244 -1.85 -6.40 -17.79
N ALA A 245 -1.06 -5.33 -17.82
CA ALA A 245 0.16 -5.25 -18.62
C ALA A 245 1.23 -6.24 -18.13
N LEU A 246 1.42 -6.36 -16.81
CA LEU A 246 2.30 -7.37 -16.20
C LEU A 246 1.87 -8.80 -16.55
N MET A 247 0.57 -9.08 -16.52
CA MET A 247 0.04 -10.38 -16.93
C MET A 247 0.30 -10.66 -18.42
N ALA A 248 0.11 -9.67 -19.29
CA ALA A 248 0.39 -9.81 -20.72
C ALA A 248 1.89 -10.05 -20.98
N LEU A 249 2.76 -9.32 -20.26
CA LEU A 249 4.20 -9.52 -20.29
C LEU A 249 4.54 -10.96 -19.91
N HIS A 250 4.15 -11.41 -18.72
CA HIS A 250 4.60 -12.69 -18.18
C HIS A 250 3.89 -13.92 -18.77
N ALA A 251 2.76 -13.73 -19.45
CA ALA A 251 2.16 -14.79 -20.26
C ALA A 251 3.03 -15.15 -21.47
N THR A 252 3.73 -14.18 -22.04
CA THR A 252 4.56 -14.35 -23.26
C THR A 252 6.06 -14.40 -22.98
N ARG A 253 6.51 -13.75 -21.89
CA ARG A 253 7.90 -13.68 -21.42
C ARG A 253 7.94 -14.00 -19.92
N PRO A 254 7.96 -15.29 -19.56
CA PRO A 254 7.88 -15.71 -18.17
C PRO A 254 9.07 -15.16 -17.37
N CYS A 255 8.80 -14.63 -16.17
CA CYS A 255 9.88 -14.27 -15.26
C CYS A 255 10.48 -15.54 -14.67
N THR A 256 11.73 -15.84 -15.03
CA THR A 256 12.50 -17.00 -14.53
C THR A 256 13.60 -16.60 -13.56
N LEU A 257 13.70 -15.30 -13.23
CA LEU A 257 14.70 -14.80 -12.29
C LEU A 257 14.48 -15.39 -10.89
N PRO A 258 15.55 -15.66 -10.13
CA PRO A 258 15.41 -16.13 -8.76
C PRO A 258 14.70 -15.08 -7.89
N LEU A 259 14.06 -15.55 -6.82
CA LEU A 259 13.57 -14.69 -5.75
C LEU A 259 14.74 -13.92 -5.13
N ILE A 260 14.47 -12.70 -4.67
CA ILE A 260 15.40 -11.91 -3.87
C ILE A 260 15.05 -12.16 -2.40
N ASP A 261 16.04 -12.62 -1.63
CA ASP A 261 15.98 -12.51 -0.17
C ASP A 261 16.33 -11.07 0.21
N TRP A 262 15.28 -10.29 0.44
CA TRP A 262 15.42 -8.89 0.84
C TRP A 262 15.88 -8.72 2.28
N GLY A 263 15.79 -9.75 3.12
CA GLY A 263 16.08 -9.67 4.55
C GLY A 263 15.42 -8.44 5.20
N ARG A 264 16.22 -7.65 5.93
CA ARG A 264 15.73 -6.44 6.62
C ARG A 264 15.45 -5.27 5.66
N ASP A 265 16.06 -5.25 4.48
CA ASP A 265 15.89 -4.16 3.51
C ASP A 265 14.44 -4.06 3.02
N LEU A 266 13.69 -5.17 3.03
CA LEU A 266 12.27 -5.17 2.67
C LEU A 266 11.46 -4.18 3.52
N HIS A 267 11.69 -4.18 4.84
CA HIS A 267 10.95 -3.36 5.80
C HIS A 267 11.68 -2.08 6.22
N ASP A 268 12.85 -1.82 5.61
CA ASP A 268 13.65 -0.64 5.86
C ASP A 268 13.73 0.27 4.63
N ARG A 269 14.27 -0.24 3.51
CA ARG A 269 14.34 0.48 2.22
C ARG A 269 12.96 0.72 1.65
N PHE A 270 12.16 -0.33 1.48
CA PHE A 270 10.84 -0.23 0.85
C PHE A 270 9.75 0.25 1.82
N ALA A 271 10.14 0.64 3.04
CA ALA A 271 9.31 1.47 3.89
C ALA A 271 9.24 2.93 3.40
N LEU A 272 10.20 3.35 2.57
CA LEU A 272 10.39 4.74 2.16
C LEU A 272 9.76 4.99 0.76
N PRO A 273 8.86 5.99 0.63
CA PRO A 273 8.17 6.28 -0.62
C PRO A 273 9.07 6.51 -1.84
N PHE A 274 10.28 7.03 -1.64
CA PHE A 274 11.26 7.25 -2.70
C PHE A 274 11.64 5.94 -3.40
N TYR A 275 12.05 4.93 -2.63
CA TYR A 275 12.49 3.66 -3.20
C TYR A 275 11.33 2.85 -3.78
N LEU A 276 10.11 2.98 -3.24
CA LEU A 276 8.91 2.41 -3.86
C LEU A 276 8.61 3.07 -5.22
N LYS A 277 8.79 4.38 -5.35
CA LYS A 277 8.62 5.07 -6.62
C LYS A 277 9.70 4.64 -7.62
N ALA A 278 10.98 4.59 -7.21
CA ALA A 278 12.07 4.15 -8.07
C ALA A 278 11.91 2.70 -8.57
N ASP A 279 11.39 1.82 -7.71
CA ASP A 279 11.06 0.45 -8.06
C ASP A 279 9.88 0.38 -9.04
N LEU A 280 8.82 1.18 -8.83
CA LEU A 280 7.74 1.32 -9.82
C LEU A 280 8.26 1.85 -11.17
N ASP A 281 9.14 2.86 -11.16
CA ASP A 281 9.75 3.42 -12.37
C ASP A 281 10.49 2.32 -13.16
N SER A 282 11.16 1.40 -12.46
CA SER A 282 11.83 0.24 -13.07
C SER A 282 10.84 -0.74 -13.70
N VAL A 283 9.73 -1.04 -13.01
CA VAL A 283 8.64 -1.87 -13.56
C VAL A 283 8.04 -1.25 -14.82
N LEU A 284 7.77 0.05 -14.81
CA LEU A 284 7.21 0.76 -15.96
C LEU A 284 8.18 0.77 -17.15
N ALA A 285 9.47 0.94 -16.89
CA ALA A 285 10.51 0.86 -17.91
C ALA A 285 10.60 -0.54 -18.54
N GLU A 286 10.45 -1.61 -17.74
CA GLU A 286 10.45 -2.99 -18.25
C GLU A 286 9.23 -3.25 -19.15
N LEU A 287 8.04 -2.79 -18.75
CA LEU A 287 6.83 -2.89 -19.56
C LEU A 287 6.98 -2.16 -20.91
N GLU A 288 7.54 -0.94 -20.88
CA GLU A 288 7.81 -0.16 -22.08
C GLU A 288 8.81 -0.89 -23.00
N ALA A 289 9.93 -1.35 -22.45
CA ALA A 289 10.94 -2.11 -23.20
C ALA A 289 10.38 -3.41 -23.80
N ALA A 290 9.37 -4.00 -23.16
CA ALA A 290 8.71 -5.19 -23.67
C ALA A 290 7.63 -4.92 -24.74
N GLY A 291 7.27 -3.65 -25.00
CA GLY A 291 6.24 -3.26 -25.96
C GLY A 291 4.81 -3.38 -25.42
N VAL A 292 4.65 -3.50 -24.11
CA VAL A 292 3.34 -3.51 -23.40
C VAL A 292 3.25 -2.34 -22.40
N GLY A 293 3.99 -1.27 -22.68
CA GLY A 293 4.05 -0.07 -21.86
C GLY A 293 2.70 0.63 -21.71
N LEU A 294 2.58 1.39 -20.63
CA LEU A 294 1.41 2.19 -20.33
C LEU A 294 1.59 3.60 -20.89
N ARG A 295 0.48 4.24 -21.28
CA ARG A 295 0.52 5.64 -21.70
C ARG A 295 0.98 6.54 -20.54
N LYS A 296 1.66 7.63 -20.88
CA LYS A 296 2.20 8.61 -19.92
C LYS A 296 1.16 9.08 -18.91
N GLU A 297 -0.08 9.30 -19.33
CA GLU A 297 -1.16 9.76 -18.44
C GLU A 297 -1.51 8.71 -17.38
N ILE A 298 -1.45 7.42 -17.73
CA ILE A 298 -1.66 6.32 -16.79
C ILE A 298 -0.48 6.26 -15.80
N CYS A 299 0.76 6.36 -16.29
CA CYS A 299 1.95 6.40 -15.44
C CYS A 299 1.89 7.56 -14.44
N GLN A 300 1.49 8.76 -14.89
CA GLN A 300 1.30 9.92 -14.01
C GLN A 300 0.31 9.65 -12.89
N VAL A 301 -0.82 8.99 -13.19
CA VAL A 301 -1.80 8.59 -12.17
C VAL A 301 -1.23 7.56 -11.19
N LEU A 302 -0.42 6.60 -11.66
CA LEU A 302 0.24 5.62 -10.80
C LEU A 302 1.24 6.26 -9.81
N HIS A 303 1.88 7.37 -10.20
CA HIS A 303 2.82 8.09 -9.32
C HIS A 303 2.16 9.01 -8.29
N GLN A 304 0.85 9.28 -8.38
CA GLN A 304 0.15 10.12 -7.41
C GLN A 304 0.31 9.54 -5.99
N ASN A 305 0.78 10.31 -5.02
CA ASN A 305 0.95 9.85 -3.63
C ASN A 305 0.90 10.98 -2.61
N GLU A 306 0.17 12.04 -2.94
CA GLU A 306 0.04 13.31 -2.19
C GLU A 306 -0.45 13.13 -0.74
N TYR A 307 -1.11 12.00 -0.43
CA TYR A 307 -1.58 11.69 0.91
C TYR A 307 -0.46 11.29 1.88
N ARG A 308 0.71 10.93 1.35
CA ARG A 308 1.92 10.70 2.15
C ARG A 308 2.72 11.96 2.38
N PHE A 309 2.51 13.02 1.61
CA PHE A 309 3.26 14.26 1.81
C PHE A 309 2.78 14.99 3.07
N PHE A 310 3.70 15.27 3.99
CA PHE A 310 3.43 16.10 5.17
C PHE A 310 3.61 17.57 4.86
N GLY A 311 4.73 17.94 4.24
CA GLY A 311 5.03 19.33 3.93
C GLY A 311 6.46 19.51 3.42
N LYS A 312 6.75 20.72 2.94
CA LYS A 312 8.09 21.16 2.56
C LYS A 312 8.48 22.42 3.33
N VAL A 313 9.78 22.56 3.56
CA VAL A 313 10.41 23.76 4.12
C VAL A 313 11.46 24.24 3.12
N ASP A 314 11.20 25.38 2.51
CA ASP A 314 12.17 26.04 1.63
C ASP A 314 13.11 26.89 2.47
N LEU A 315 14.40 26.54 2.46
CA LEU A 315 15.48 27.26 3.12
C LEU A 315 16.34 27.96 2.05
N PRO A 316 17.09 29.01 2.40
CA PRO A 316 17.89 29.76 1.42
C PRO A 316 18.92 28.92 0.63
N PHE A 317 19.30 27.76 1.15
CA PHE A 317 20.35 26.90 0.60
C PHE A 317 19.84 25.52 0.17
N GLY A 318 18.56 25.21 0.35
CA GLY A 318 18.01 23.90 0.00
C GLY A 318 16.55 23.73 0.42
N THR A 319 15.89 22.72 -0.13
CA THR A 319 14.50 22.38 0.20
C THR A 319 14.48 21.06 0.98
N LEU A 320 13.78 21.06 2.11
CA LEU A 320 13.52 19.86 2.92
C LEU A 320 12.08 19.41 2.70
N GLU A 321 11.87 18.16 2.29
CA GLU A 321 10.55 17.56 2.23
C GLU A 321 10.38 16.46 3.27
N LEU A 322 9.17 16.37 3.84
CA LEU A 322 8.79 15.34 4.79
C LEU A 322 7.65 14.51 4.22
N TRP A 323 7.86 13.20 4.16
CA TRP A 323 6.92 12.23 3.64
C TRP A 323 6.62 11.16 4.69
N ARG A 324 5.40 10.63 4.70
CA ARG A 324 4.98 9.49 5.53
C ARG A 324 5.52 8.20 4.92
N GLY A 325 6.37 7.51 5.66
CA GLY A 325 6.80 6.15 5.36
C GLY A 325 5.69 5.12 5.59
N LEU A 326 5.95 3.89 5.20
CA LEU A 326 5.16 2.73 5.61
C LEU A 326 5.64 2.23 6.97
N GLU A 327 4.71 1.58 7.68
CA GLU A 327 5.00 0.86 8.90
C GLU A 327 4.49 -0.58 8.83
N PHE A 328 5.22 -1.43 9.54
CA PHE A 328 5.02 -2.88 9.56
C PHE A 328 4.61 -3.28 10.99
N TRP A 329 3.39 -2.90 11.38
CA TRP A 329 2.94 -3.05 12.76
C TRP A 329 2.81 -4.52 13.17
N PRO A 330 3.59 -4.99 14.17
CA PRO A 330 3.54 -6.38 14.58
C PRO A 330 2.26 -6.67 15.37
N LEU A 331 1.78 -7.92 15.28
CA LEU A 331 0.75 -8.43 16.19
C LEU A 331 1.24 -8.37 17.64
N VAL A 332 0.35 -7.94 18.54
CA VAL A 332 0.56 -8.06 19.98
C VAL A 332 0.19 -9.48 20.39
N GLY A 333 1.07 -10.16 21.13
CA GLY A 333 0.84 -11.52 21.61
C GLY A 333 -0.41 -11.63 22.48
N ASP A 334 -1.05 -12.80 22.45
CA ASP A 334 -2.26 -13.14 23.25
C ASP A 334 -3.53 -12.31 22.92
N ALA A 335 -3.49 -11.45 21.89
CA ALA A 335 -4.62 -10.61 21.47
C ALA A 335 -5.78 -11.36 20.81
N SER A 336 -5.59 -12.64 20.46
CA SER A 336 -6.62 -13.53 19.90
C SER A 336 -6.97 -14.69 20.84
N SER A 337 -6.61 -14.58 22.12
CA SER A 337 -6.90 -15.63 23.10
C SER A 337 -8.41 -15.71 23.36
N PRO A 338 -8.96 -16.90 23.63
CA PRO A 338 -10.37 -17.06 23.97
C PRO A 338 -10.81 -16.21 25.18
N GLN A 339 -9.85 -15.81 26.05
CA GLN A 339 -10.08 -14.93 27.19
C GLN A 339 -10.30 -13.46 26.78
N GLN A 340 -9.74 -13.01 25.65
CA GLN A 340 -9.97 -11.70 25.07
C GLN A 340 -11.08 -11.83 24.03
N THR A 341 -12.33 -11.80 24.47
CA THR A 341 -13.53 -11.92 23.63
C THR A 341 -13.50 -10.94 22.46
N GLY A 342 -13.13 -11.41 21.25
CA GLY A 342 -13.12 -10.61 20.03
C GLY A 342 -12.60 -11.40 18.81
N SER A 343 -13.14 -11.12 17.62
CA SER A 343 -12.63 -11.65 16.34
C SER A 343 -11.50 -10.79 15.74
N SER A 344 -11.16 -9.67 16.39
CA SER A 344 -10.15 -8.70 15.99
C SER A 344 -8.76 -9.07 16.52
N ARG A 345 -7.73 -8.86 15.72
CA ARG A 345 -6.34 -8.99 16.16
C ARG A 345 -5.75 -7.62 16.48
N THR A 346 -5.14 -7.48 17.64
CA THR A 346 -4.46 -6.25 18.04
C THR A 346 -3.05 -6.20 17.46
N VAL A 347 -2.70 -5.05 16.88
CA VAL A 347 -1.35 -4.74 16.40
C VAL A 347 -0.79 -3.57 17.19
N ASP A 348 0.53 -3.51 17.32
CA ASP A 348 1.20 -2.36 17.92
C ASP A 348 1.38 -1.26 16.87
N ALA A 349 0.37 -0.40 16.76
CA ALA A 349 0.36 0.76 15.86
C ALA A 349 1.04 2.01 16.44
N SER A 350 1.77 1.90 17.55
CA SER A 350 2.41 3.06 18.21
C SER A 350 3.53 3.69 17.38
N THR A 351 4.13 2.94 16.47
CA THR A 351 5.28 3.38 15.69
C THR A 351 4.88 4.07 14.39
N THR A 352 5.57 5.16 14.06
CA THR A 352 5.45 5.89 12.80
C THR A 352 6.82 6.03 12.14
N ARG A 353 6.82 6.09 10.79
CA ARG A 353 7.99 6.37 9.97
C ARG A 353 7.79 7.62 9.11
N ILE A 354 8.83 8.44 9.03
CA ILE A 354 8.95 9.48 8.02
C ILE A 354 10.14 9.22 7.09
N GLU A 355 10.02 9.69 5.86
CA GLU A 355 11.11 9.87 4.91
C GLU A 355 11.42 11.36 4.83
N VAL A 356 12.70 11.68 5.01
CA VAL A 356 13.26 13.01 4.80
C VAL A 356 13.90 13.04 3.43
N ARG A 357 13.58 14.06 2.63
CA ARG A 357 14.30 14.37 1.39
C ARG A 357 14.94 15.73 1.49
N TRP A 358 16.24 15.77 1.21
CA TRP A 358 17.03 16.98 1.18
C TRP A 358 17.51 17.22 -0.24
N MET A 359 17.29 18.41 -0.78
CA MET A 359 17.54 18.68 -2.19
C MET A 359 17.95 20.14 -2.42
N PRO A 360 18.51 20.47 -3.60
CA PRO A 360 18.80 21.85 -3.96
C PRO A 360 17.58 22.77 -3.78
N PRO A 361 17.80 24.09 -3.59
CA PRO A 361 16.70 25.03 -3.40
C PRO A 361 15.79 25.04 -4.63
N THR A 362 14.48 24.85 -4.39
CA THR A 362 13.47 24.85 -5.47
C THR A 362 13.00 26.25 -5.86
N VAL A 363 13.35 27.27 -5.06
CA VAL A 363 13.02 28.68 -5.27
C VAL A 363 14.29 29.51 -5.14
N GLU A 364 14.58 30.35 -6.14
CA GLU A 364 15.65 31.35 -6.02
C GLU A 364 15.22 32.44 -5.03
N MET A 365 15.91 32.54 -3.89
CA MET A 365 15.68 33.63 -2.93
C MET A 365 16.49 34.86 -3.34
N GLU A 366 15.84 35.78 -4.06
CA GLU A 366 16.43 37.07 -4.45
C GLU A 366 17.05 37.81 -3.25
N GLY A 367 18.30 38.25 -3.40
CA GLY A 367 18.99 39.08 -2.39
C GLY A 367 19.73 38.32 -1.27
N SER A 368 19.79 36.99 -1.30
CA SER A 368 20.60 36.21 -0.34
C SER A 368 22.03 35.98 -0.83
N ALA A 369 23.02 36.20 0.04
CA ALA A 369 24.39 35.76 -0.24
C ALA A 369 24.42 34.22 -0.25
N PRO A 370 25.19 33.56 -1.14
CA PRO A 370 25.22 32.10 -1.21
C PRO A 370 25.70 31.52 0.13
N LEU A 371 24.80 30.82 0.83
CA LEU A 371 25.04 30.18 2.14
C LEU A 371 25.72 28.80 2.01
N GLY A 372 26.53 28.61 0.96
CA GLY A 372 27.16 27.33 0.62
C GLY A 372 26.26 26.41 -0.22
N SER A 373 26.77 25.22 -0.51
CA SER A 373 26.02 24.16 -1.19
C SER A 373 25.05 23.50 -0.22
N TRP A 374 23.90 23.03 -0.70
CA TRP A 374 22.97 22.22 0.10
C TRP A 374 23.67 20.98 0.72
N HIS A 375 24.72 20.46 0.07
CA HIS A 375 25.55 19.36 0.57
C HIS A 375 26.35 19.70 1.84
N ASP A 376 26.64 20.98 2.07
CA ASP A 376 27.44 21.43 3.22
C ASP A 376 26.60 21.42 4.52
N TRP A 377 25.28 21.26 4.41
CA TRP A 377 24.36 21.24 5.55
C TRP A 377 24.06 19.81 5.98
N GLY A 378 24.31 19.50 7.26
CA GLY A 378 23.94 18.23 7.87
C GLY A 378 22.57 18.29 8.54
N ILE A 379 21.80 17.20 8.46
CA ILE A 379 20.54 17.03 9.19
C ILE A 379 20.80 16.18 10.43
N TYR A 380 20.33 16.64 11.59
CA TYR A 380 20.53 16.01 12.89
C TYR A 380 19.20 15.72 13.57
N VAL A 381 19.12 14.59 14.28
CA VAL A 381 18.02 14.22 15.18
C VAL A 381 18.63 13.73 16.48
N ASN A 382 18.20 14.25 17.63
CA ASN A 382 18.78 13.90 18.94
C ASN A 382 20.32 13.95 18.93
N GLU A 383 20.90 15.00 18.34
CA GLU A 383 22.35 15.19 18.14
C GLU A 383 23.04 14.16 17.22
N ILE A 384 22.33 13.19 16.67
CA ILE A 384 22.84 12.22 15.69
C ILE A 384 22.74 12.82 14.29
N ARG A 385 23.87 12.95 13.60
CA ARG A 385 23.90 13.31 12.17
C ARG A 385 23.32 12.16 11.34
N LEU A 386 22.28 12.43 10.55
CA LEU A 386 21.69 11.43 9.67
C LEU A 386 22.64 11.13 8.50
N PRO A 387 22.99 9.86 8.25
CA PRO A 387 23.80 9.47 7.09
C PRO A 387 22.91 9.39 5.85
N LEU A 388 22.56 10.55 5.28
CA LEU A 388 21.65 10.62 4.12
C LEU A 388 22.21 9.84 2.92
N ASN A 389 21.36 9.09 2.24
CA ASN A 389 21.72 8.41 1.00
C ASN A 389 21.59 9.38 -0.17
N HIS A 390 22.66 9.61 -0.92
CA HIS A 390 22.63 10.46 -2.11
C HIS A 390 22.06 9.71 -3.29
N GLU A 391 20.97 10.23 -3.84
CA GLU A 391 20.14 9.60 -4.84
C GLU A 391 19.86 10.56 -6.00
N GLN A 392 19.24 10.05 -7.06
CA GLN A 392 18.78 10.85 -8.20
C GLN A 392 17.42 10.38 -8.69
N ASP A 393 16.54 11.33 -9.02
CA ASP A 393 15.28 11.05 -9.70
C ASP A 393 15.10 11.94 -10.95
N SER A 394 13.89 11.96 -11.50
CA SER A 394 13.54 12.77 -12.68
C SER A 394 13.65 14.28 -12.46
N HIS A 395 13.73 14.76 -11.22
CA HIS A 395 13.85 16.17 -10.86
C HIS A 395 15.30 16.58 -10.50
N GLY A 396 16.19 15.61 -10.28
CA GLY A 396 17.62 15.85 -10.08
C GLY A 396 18.19 15.10 -8.89
N ALA A 397 19.31 15.60 -8.39
CA ALA A 397 19.98 15.05 -7.22
C ALA A 397 19.24 15.41 -5.93
N LEU A 398 19.18 14.45 -5.01
CA LEU A 398 18.60 14.60 -3.68
C LEU A 398 19.30 13.66 -2.70
N ALA A 399 19.02 13.81 -1.42
CA ALA A 399 19.46 12.89 -0.38
C ALA A 399 18.25 12.41 0.44
N VAL A 400 18.18 11.11 0.70
CA VAL A 400 17.00 10.44 1.28
C VAL A 400 17.38 9.67 2.54
N PHE A 401 16.58 9.79 3.59
CA PHE A 401 16.73 8.98 4.80
C PHE A 401 15.44 8.82 5.59
N GLY A 402 15.28 7.68 6.24
CA GLY A 402 14.13 7.36 7.07
C GLY A 402 14.36 7.69 8.55
N ILE A 403 13.29 8.05 9.26
CA ILE A 403 13.29 8.16 10.72
C ILE A 403 12.06 7.43 11.23
N ARG A 404 12.28 6.51 12.18
CA ARG A 404 11.22 5.74 12.83
C ARG A 404 11.16 6.10 14.31
N TYR A 405 9.95 6.26 14.85
CA TYR A 405 9.74 6.75 16.21
C TYR A 405 8.42 6.26 16.80
N SER A 406 8.30 6.33 18.13
CA SER A 406 7.03 6.15 18.83
C SER A 406 6.20 7.43 18.75
N SER A 407 4.99 7.34 18.21
CA SER A 407 4.07 8.47 17.99
C SER A 407 3.00 8.61 19.09
N PHE A 408 2.83 7.59 19.93
CA PHE A 408 2.00 7.60 21.13
C PHE A 408 2.32 6.37 21.99
N VAL A 409 1.85 6.35 23.25
CA VAL A 409 1.95 5.17 24.13
C VAL A 409 0.66 4.35 24.03
N PRO A 410 0.69 3.11 23.52
CA PRO A 410 -0.51 2.28 23.41
C PRO A 410 -0.88 1.69 24.77
N GLY A 411 -2.19 1.49 25.02
CA GLY A 411 -2.65 0.81 26.24
C GLY A 411 -2.18 -0.65 26.32
N ASN A 412 -2.16 -1.34 25.18
CA ASN A 412 -1.56 -2.66 25.00
C ASN A 412 -0.61 -2.59 23.77
N GLY A 413 0.69 -2.75 23.99
CA GLY A 413 1.71 -2.75 22.94
C GLY A 413 2.90 -3.61 23.32
N LEU A 414 3.90 -3.68 22.44
CA LEU A 414 5.08 -4.51 22.63
C LEU A 414 6.09 -3.91 23.62
N HIS A 415 6.06 -2.59 23.81
CA HIS A 415 7.10 -1.85 24.53
C HIS A 415 6.49 -0.96 25.61
N PRO A 416 6.16 -1.50 26.80
CA PRO A 416 5.48 -0.74 27.87
C PRO A 416 6.32 0.40 28.46
N THR A 417 7.64 0.38 28.26
CA THR A 417 8.57 1.43 28.73
C THR A 417 8.90 2.47 27.67
N LEU A 418 8.43 2.30 26.43
CA LEU A 418 8.69 3.25 25.35
C LEU A 418 7.71 4.43 25.46
N VAL A 419 8.26 5.62 25.62
CA VAL A 419 7.50 6.87 25.70
C VAL A 419 7.16 7.43 24.32
N ASP A 420 6.22 8.38 24.27
CA ASP A 420 6.00 9.22 23.10
C ASP A 420 7.27 10.02 22.77
N GLN A 421 7.67 10.03 21.49
CA GLN A 421 8.88 10.68 21.00
C GLN A 421 8.57 11.88 20.10
N THR A 422 7.37 12.44 20.22
CA THR A 422 6.89 13.57 19.41
C THR A 422 6.99 14.89 20.18
N PRO A 423 7.16 16.03 19.47
CA PRO A 423 7.40 16.17 18.04
C PRO A 423 8.81 15.73 17.63
N ILE A 424 8.96 15.29 16.39
CA ILE A 424 10.28 15.01 15.81
C ILE A 424 10.97 16.33 15.46
N THR A 425 12.19 16.52 15.94
CA THR A 425 12.96 17.76 15.74
C THR A 425 14.18 17.47 14.87
N LEU A 426 14.18 18.03 13.66
CA LEU A 426 15.28 18.00 12.70
C LEU A 426 16.07 19.31 12.81
N MET A 427 17.37 19.24 13.06
CA MET A 427 18.24 20.41 13.06
C MET A 427 19.13 20.39 11.82
N LEU A 428 19.04 21.43 11.00
CA LEU A 428 19.89 21.63 9.85
C LEU A 428 21.03 22.56 10.24
N ARG A 429 22.26 22.04 10.15
CA ARG A 429 23.47 22.69 10.66
C ARG A 429 24.55 22.73 9.58
N HIS A 430 25.08 23.93 9.32
CA HIS A 430 26.29 24.13 8.55
C HIS A 430 27.55 24.06 9.45
N PRO A 431 28.66 23.41 9.06
CA PRO A 431 29.87 23.28 9.87
C PRO A 431 30.47 24.62 10.34
N HIS A 432 30.32 25.67 9.53
CA HIS A 432 30.96 26.96 9.74
C HIS A 432 30.02 28.10 10.16
N MET A 433 28.74 27.80 10.42
CA MET A 433 27.77 28.83 10.83
C MET A 433 27.30 28.57 12.26
N GLU A 434 27.08 29.66 13.00
CA GLU A 434 26.45 29.61 14.32
C GLU A 434 24.94 29.44 14.24
N GLU A 435 24.35 29.81 13.11
CA GLU A 435 22.92 29.63 12.86
C GLU A 435 22.59 28.15 12.60
N GLN A 436 21.40 27.74 13.03
CA GLN A 436 20.78 26.47 12.68
C GLN A 436 19.31 26.68 12.36
N TYR A 437 18.76 25.79 11.55
CA TYR A 437 17.33 25.76 11.25
C TYR A 437 16.73 24.54 11.91
N VAL A 438 15.70 24.76 12.73
CA VAL A 438 15.01 23.72 13.49
C VAL A 438 13.66 23.49 12.84
N VAL A 439 13.49 22.33 12.22
CA VAL A 439 12.24 21.88 11.62
C VAL A 439 11.61 20.84 12.54
N LYS A 440 10.38 21.10 13.00
CA LYS A 440 9.62 20.17 13.83
C LYS A 440 8.46 19.58 13.05
N LEU A 441 8.29 18.26 13.16
CA LEU A 441 7.09 17.55 12.74
C LEU A 441 6.28 17.17 13.98
N HIS A 442 5.11 17.76 14.12
CA HIS A 442 4.16 17.46 15.19
C HIS A 442 3.23 16.31 14.76
N GLU A 443 2.78 15.46 15.70
CA GLU A 443 1.72 14.49 15.39
C GLU A 443 0.32 15.09 15.38
N TRP A 444 0.15 16.12 16.22
CA TRP A 444 -1.09 16.85 16.44
C TRP A 444 -0.87 18.34 16.17
N HIS A 445 -1.83 19.18 16.53
CA HIS A 445 -1.73 20.63 16.35
C HIS A 445 -0.46 21.16 17.07
N PRO A 446 0.37 22.02 16.43
CA PRO A 446 1.61 22.53 17.03
C PRO A 446 1.44 23.22 18.39
N ASP A 447 0.30 23.88 18.59
CA ASP A 447 -0.05 24.56 19.85
C ASP A 447 -0.59 23.62 20.95
N GLY A 448 -0.59 22.30 20.73
CA GLY A 448 -1.14 21.31 21.68
C GLY A 448 -2.66 21.31 21.78
N LEU A 449 -3.35 21.95 20.82
CA LEU A 449 -4.80 22.08 20.80
C LEU A 449 -5.47 20.86 20.15
N ALA A 450 -6.69 20.55 20.59
CA ALA A 450 -7.54 19.61 19.88
C ALA A 450 -8.09 20.25 18.60
N TYR A 451 -8.17 19.47 17.52
CA TYR A 451 -8.90 19.90 16.33
C TYR A 451 -10.40 19.97 16.62
N PRO A 452 -11.15 20.93 16.03
CA PRO A 452 -12.58 21.12 16.30
C PRO A 452 -13.46 19.97 15.79
N GLY A 453 -12.92 19.06 14.97
CA GLY A 453 -13.62 17.91 14.38
C GLY A 453 -12.76 17.24 13.31
N LEU A 454 -13.33 16.28 12.58
CA LEU A 454 -12.70 15.73 11.38
C LEU A 454 -12.50 16.82 10.31
N PRO A 455 -11.54 16.67 9.39
CA PRO A 455 -11.42 17.57 8.24
C PRO A 455 -12.68 17.54 7.39
N ARG A 456 -13.04 18.70 6.82
CA ARG A 456 -14.24 18.85 5.96
C ARG A 456 -14.10 18.12 4.63
N ASP A 457 -12.89 18.12 4.09
CA ASP A 457 -12.53 17.54 2.80
C ASP A 457 -11.02 17.22 2.76
N LEU A 458 -10.53 16.77 1.60
CA LEU A 458 -9.13 16.45 1.39
C LEU A 458 -8.21 17.68 1.46
N GLU A 459 -8.73 18.87 1.20
CA GLU A 459 -7.96 20.12 1.22
C GLU A 459 -7.73 20.59 2.66
N ASP A 460 -8.78 20.61 3.50
CA ASP A 460 -8.65 20.83 4.96
C ASP A 460 -7.68 19.78 5.56
N ALA A 461 -7.78 18.52 5.14
CA ALA A 461 -6.85 17.48 5.59
C ALA A 461 -5.39 17.80 5.18
N ARG A 462 -5.16 18.30 3.96
CA ARG A 462 -3.83 18.70 3.45
C ARG A 462 -3.27 19.90 4.21
N GLU A 463 -4.10 20.90 4.49
CA GLU A 463 -3.74 22.08 5.30
C GLU A 463 -3.31 21.66 6.70
N ARG A 464 -4.07 20.78 7.36
CA ARG A 464 -3.72 20.26 8.69
C ARG A 464 -2.41 19.48 8.70
N ARG A 465 -2.14 18.65 7.67
CA ARG A 465 -0.83 17.97 7.53
C ARG A 465 0.31 18.97 7.38
N SER A 466 0.12 19.98 6.54
CA SER A 466 1.14 21.00 6.29
C SER A 466 1.43 21.85 7.53
N ALA A 467 0.39 22.24 8.27
CA ALA A 467 0.51 23.04 9.50
C ALA A 467 1.28 22.32 10.62
N ARG A 468 1.39 20.98 10.57
CA ARG A 468 2.18 20.19 11.52
C ARG A 468 3.70 20.31 11.30
N VAL A 469 4.13 20.92 10.20
CA VAL A 469 5.55 21.18 9.92
C VAL A 469 5.85 22.63 10.27
N THR A 470 6.63 22.85 11.33
CA THR A 470 7.02 24.20 11.78
C THR A 470 8.52 24.40 11.64
N VAL A 471 8.96 25.59 11.25
CA VAL A 471 10.38 25.93 11.11
C VAL A 471 10.73 27.14 11.98
N ALA A 472 11.88 27.08 12.65
CA ALA A 472 12.47 28.20 13.38
C ALA A 472 13.94 28.35 13.01
N LYS A 473 14.42 29.60 12.98
CA LYS A 473 15.85 29.93 12.86
C LYS A 473 16.37 30.23 14.26
N GLU A 474 17.42 29.54 14.68
CA GLU A 474 17.99 29.65 16.03
C GLU A 474 19.51 29.81 15.96
N ASN A 475 20.09 30.45 16.98
CA ASN A 475 21.53 30.43 17.19
C ASN A 475 21.91 29.19 17.99
N ARG A 476 23.03 28.56 17.63
CA ARG A 476 23.58 27.44 18.39
C ARG A 476 23.98 27.88 19.79
N PRO A 477 23.81 27.00 20.80
CA PRO A 477 24.35 27.25 22.12
C PRO A 477 25.88 27.49 22.05
N PHE A 478 26.36 28.52 22.74
CA PHE A 478 27.79 28.87 22.79
C PHE A 478 28.64 27.64 23.18
N GLY A 479 29.65 27.30 22.38
CA GLY A 479 30.55 26.16 22.63
C GLY A 479 30.17 24.84 21.94
N SER A 480 29.01 24.77 21.28
CA SER A 480 28.63 23.61 20.43
C SER A 480 29.30 23.68 19.04
N ARG A 481 30.63 23.61 18.99
CA ARG A 481 31.27 23.25 17.72
C ARG A 481 30.88 21.80 17.42
N PRO A 482 30.40 21.48 16.19
CA PRO A 482 30.29 20.08 15.81
C PRO A 482 31.68 19.47 16.02
N GLN A 483 31.76 18.43 16.87
CA GLN A 483 32.98 17.65 16.94
C GLN A 483 33.29 17.20 15.51
N PRO A 484 34.49 17.49 14.97
CA PRO A 484 34.85 17.06 13.63
C PRO A 484 34.71 15.54 13.61
N ASP A 485 33.85 15.05 12.70
CA ASP A 485 33.45 13.66 12.49
C ASP A 485 34.12 12.70 13.48
N ALA A 486 33.59 12.67 14.71
CA ALA A 486 33.98 11.62 15.63
C ALA A 486 33.32 10.36 15.08
N GLU A 487 34.02 9.68 14.18
CA GLU A 487 33.76 8.32 13.70
C GLU A 487 33.71 7.28 14.84
N ALA A 488 33.69 7.70 16.09
CA ALA A 488 33.24 6.89 17.21
C ALA A 488 31.70 6.89 17.24
N ARG A 489 31.07 6.27 16.23
CA ARG A 489 29.66 5.86 16.33
C ARG A 489 29.57 4.95 17.58
N PRO A 490 28.81 5.26 18.64
CA PRO A 490 28.12 4.16 19.28
C PRO A 490 27.33 3.51 18.14
N LEU A 491 27.52 2.21 17.90
CA LEU A 491 26.68 1.42 17.01
C LEU A 491 25.25 1.55 17.53
N ASN A 492 24.55 2.63 17.18
CA ASN A 492 23.16 2.81 17.55
C ASN A 492 22.45 1.64 16.89
N PRO A 493 21.91 0.69 17.67
CA PRO A 493 21.30 -0.51 17.10
C PRO A 493 20.06 -0.18 16.23
N GLY A 494 19.53 1.04 16.36
CA GLY A 494 18.48 1.57 15.51
C GLY A 494 18.96 2.22 14.20
N LEU A 495 20.28 2.37 13.96
CA LEU A 495 20.80 2.95 12.72
C LEU A 495 21.04 1.86 11.67
N THR A 496 20.32 1.96 10.56
CA THR A 496 20.49 1.11 9.37
C THR A 496 21.05 1.92 8.20
N HIS A 497 21.15 1.30 7.02
CA HIS A 497 21.53 2.02 5.81
C HIS A 497 20.45 3.01 5.35
N TYR A 498 19.17 2.74 5.61
CA TYR A 498 18.07 3.56 5.12
C TYR A 498 17.36 4.36 6.20
N SER A 499 17.48 4.01 7.48
CA SER A 499 16.76 4.71 8.54
C SER A 499 17.46 4.75 9.90
N LEU A 500 16.99 5.68 10.73
CA LEU A 500 17.30 5.76 12.17
C LEU A 500 16.02 5.48 12.98
N ASP A 501 16.02 4.41 13.77
CA ASP A 501 14.96 4.06 14.71
C ASP A 501 15.23 4.71 16.08
N LEU A 502 14.55 5.82 16.33
CA LEU A 502 14.68 6.60 17.57
C LEU A 502 14.21 5.85 18.80
N ARG A 503 13.47 4.75 18.67
CA ARG A 503 13.02 3.94 19.82
C ARG A 503 14.20 3.32 20.56
N PHE A 504 15.36 3.20 19.92
CA PHE A 504 16.63 2.83 20.57
C PHE A 504 17.37 4.01 21.22
N SER A 505 16.99 5.24 20.91
CA SER A 505 17.64 6.44 21.47
C SER A 505 17.21 6.71 22.92
N SER A 506 16.11 6.13 23.40
CA SER A 506 15.75 6.17 24.84
C SER A 506 16.62 5.27 25.71
N LEU A 507 17.57 4.52 25.13
CA LEU A 507 18.47 3.60 25.83
C LEU A 507 19.82 4.24 26.16
N PHE A 508 20.10 5.47 25.70
CA PHE A 508 21.40 6.13 25.82
C PHE A 508 21.29 7.55 26.38
#